data_AF-A0A7C3KYU8-F1
#
_entry.id   AF-A0A7C3KYU8-F1
#
_cell.length_a   1.000
_cell.length_b   1.000
_cell.length_c   1.000
_cell.angle_alpha   90.00
_cell.angle_beta   90.00
_cell.angle_gamma   90.00
#
_symmetry.space_group_name_H-M   'P 1'
#
loop_
_entity.id
_entity.type
_entity.pdbx_description
1 polymer ?
#
loop_
_entity_poly.entity_id
_entity_poly.type
_entity_poly.pdbx_seq_one_letter_code
_entity_poly.pdbx_strand_id
1 'polypeptide(L)'
;MIAVKIKVKGETGKVLRKAKAGSIKSLGHAGAYIRGIAKRSIKVSKDPAPPGHQPHTRKGRLKKAIFYGVERERQGVVIGPTVSEVGRIGHTHEFGGTEPPKKRKSRKANFRLDVGGHGPIDVEGGKPVVVQLKTDRQVARAREVAGSLPPSMGGPESKRPRKYPPRPFMGPALEISKARLPRLWANSVRGG
;
A
#
# COMPACT_ATOMS: atom_id res chain seq x y z
N MET A 1 37.02 -48.04 -42.65
CA MET A 1 36.44 -47.11 -41.67
C MET A 1 36.11 -45.81 -42.38
N ILE A 2 34.84 -45.41 -42.42
CA ILE A 2 34.41 -44.15 -43.06
C ILE A 2 34.40 -43.05 -41.99
N ALA A 3 35.23 -42.02 -42.15
CA ALA A 3 35.26 -40.86 -41.27
C ALA A 3 34.27 -39.80 -41.77
N VAL A 4 33.21 -39.55 -41.00
CA VAL A 4 32.23 -38.50 -41.30
C VAL A 4 32.67 -37.19 -40.62
N LYS A 5 32.94 -36.15 -41.42
CA LYS A 5 33.16 -34.78 -40.91
C LYS A 5 31.84 -34.04 -40.83
N ILE A 6 31.36 -33.77 -39.63
CA ILE A 6 30.18 -32.95 -39.37
C ILE A 6 30.63 -31.54 -38.99
N LYS A 7 30.12 -30.52 -39.69
CA LYS A 7 30.22 -29.11 -39.29
C LYS A 7 28.95 -28.68 -38.57
N VAL A 8 29.07 -28.35 -37.28
CA VAL A 8 27.96 -27.79 -36.49
C VAL A 8 28.09 -26.27 -36.47
N LYS A 9 27.04 -25.56 -36.90
CA LYS A 9 26.94 -24.10 -36.81
C LYS A 9 26.12 -23.74 -35.57
N GLY A 10 26.78 -23.20 -34.54
CA GLY A 10 26.15 -22.89 -33.26
C GLY A 10 25.49 -21.51 -33.23
N GLU A 11 24.16 -21.46 -33.20
CA GLU A 11 23.37 -20.22 -33.02
C GLU A 11 23.14 -19.85 -31.53
N THR A 12 24.07 -20.23 -30.65
CA THR A 12 23.91 -20.19 -29.18
C THR A 12 23.58 -18.79 -28.66
N GLY A 13 24.21 -17.74 -29.21
CA GLY A 13 23.92 -16.35 -28.85
C GLY A 13 22.51 -15.89 -29.25
N LYS A 14 21.96 -16.41 -30.36
CA LYS A 14 20.57 -16.15 -30.76
C LYS A 14 19.60 -16.85 -29.82
N VAL A 15 19.88 -18.12 -29.48
CA VAL A 15 19.08 -18.91 -28.53
C VAL A 15 19.07 -18.24 -27.15
N LEU A 16 20.23 -17.83 -26.62
CA LEU A 16 20.33 -17.18 -25.31
C LEU A 16 19.50 -15.88 -25.26
N ARG A 17 19.58 -15.04 -26.31
CA ARG A 17 18.78 -13.81 -26.39
C ARG A 17 17.28 -14.10 -26.41
N LYS A 18 16.84 -15.08 -27.20
CA LYS A 18 15.44 -15.50 -27.26
C LYS A 18 14.96 -16.11 -25.94
N ALA A 19 15.80 -16.90 -25.27
CA ALA A 19 15.54 -17.44 -23.95
C ALA A 19 15.35 -16.36 -22.90
N LYS A 20 16.27 -15.37 -22.84
CA LYS A 20 16.15 -14.22 -21.93
C LYS A 20 14.89 -13.40 -22.21
N ALA A 21 14.59 -13.10 -23.48
CA ALA A 21 13.40 -12.35 -23.86
C ALA A 21 12.10 -13.10 -23.48
N GLY A 22 12.05 -14.40 -23.75
CA GLY A 22 10.93 -15.27 -23.35
C GLY A 22 10.75 -15.32 -21.85
N SER A 23 11.84 -15.47 -21.10
CA SER A 23 11.85 -15.50 -19.64
C SER A 23 11.29 -14.20 -19.03
N ILE A 24 11.68 -13.02 -19.55
CA ILE A 24 11.15 -11.72 -19.10
C ILE A 24 9.62 -11.66 -19.28
N LYS A 25 9.09 -12.16 -20.40
CA LYS A 25 7.65 -12.20 -20.64
C LYS A 25 6.94 -13.14 -19.64
N SER A 26 7.51 -14.33 -19.42
CA SER A 26 7.00 -15.30 -18.46
C SER A 26 7.02 -14.77 -17.01
N LEU A 27 8.08 -14.06 -16.61
CA LEU A 27 8.18 -13.37 -15.32
C LEU A 27 7.08 -12.30 -15.15
N GLY A 28 6.80 -11.53 -16.21
CA GLY A 28 5.69 -10.57 -16.21
C GLY A 28 4.33 -11.23 -15.99
N HIS A 29 4.07 -12.37 -16.65
CA HIS A 29 2.86 -13.15 -16.44
C HIS A 29 2.79 -13.75 -15.03
N ALA A 30 3.91 -14.29 -14.52
CA ALA A 30 3.99 -14.85 -13.17
C ALA A 30 3.71 -13.79 -12.10
N GLY A 31 4.34 -12.61 -12.22
CA GLY A 31 4.10 -11.46 -11.36
C GLY A 31 2.64 -11.02 -11.35
N ALA A 32 2.04 -10.88 -12.54
CA ALA A 32 0.62 -10.54 -12.68
C ALA A 32 -0.30 -11.58 -12.03
N TYR A 33 0.03 -12.87 -12.20
CA TYR A 33 -0.77 -13.98 -11.68
C TYR A 33 -0.75 -14.03 -10.15
N ILE A 34 0.45 -14.02 -9.54
CA ILE A 34 0.64 -14.02 -8.08
C ILE A 34 0.00 -12.78 -7.46
N ARG A 35 0.22 -11.60 -8.05
CA ARG A 35 -0.47 -10.36 -7.64
C ARG A 35 -1.97 -10.54 -7.67
N GLY A 36 -2.51 -11.16 -8.71
CA GLY A 36 -3.95 -11.43 -8.83
C GLY A 36 -4.48 -12.29 -7.69
N ILE A 37 -3.76 -13.34 -7.30
CA ILE A 37 -4.12 -14.21 -6.16
C ILE A 37 -4.08 -13.40 -4.85
N ALA A 38 -3.00 -12.68 -4.59
CA ALA A 38 -2.86 -11.86 -3.39
C ALA A 38 -3.96 -10.79 -3.29
N LYS A 39 -4.35 -10.16 -4.41
CA LYS A 39 -5.46 -9.20 -4.44
C LYS A 39 -6.82 -9.84 -4.16
N ARG A 40 -7.02 -11.10 -4.57
CA ARG A 40 -8.29 -11.83 -4.35
C ARG A 40 -8.40 -12.33 -2.91
N SER A 41 -7.28 -12.69 -2.27
CA SER A 41 -7.28 -13.13 -0.88
C SER A 41 -7.64 -12.02 0.12
N ILE A 42 -7.35 -10.75 -0.22
CA ILE A 42 -7.71 -9.59 0.58
C ILE A 42 -9.19 -9.21 0.36
N LYS A 43 -9.99 -9.31 1.42
CA LYS A 43 -11.42 -8.96 1.42
C LYS A 43 -11.67 -7.52 1.86
N VAL A 44 -12.73 -6.91 1.32
CA VAL A 44 -13.19 -5.60 1.77
C VAL A 44 -14.25 -5.81 2.86
N SER A 45 -13.93 -5.41 4.09
CA SER A 45 -14.84 -5.54 5.24
C SER A 45 -14.65 -4.41 6.24
N LYS A 46 -15.65 -4.18 7.10
CA LYS A 46 -15.52 -3.27 8.25
C LYS A 46 -14.64 -3.88 9.33
N ASP A 47 -14.77 -5.17 9.54
CA ASP A 47 -14.16 -5.87 10.66
C ASP A 47 -12.76 -6.35 10.31
N PRO A 48 -11.81 -6.27 11.28
CA PRO A 48 -10.49 -6.83 11.08
C PRO A 48 -10.58 -8.35 10.93
N ALA A 49 -9.70 -8.93 10.11
CA ALA A 49 -9.59 -10.39 10.04
C ALA A 49 -9.13 -10.96 11.41
N PRO A 50 -9.21 -12.27 11.64
CA PRO A 50 -8.49 -12.95 12.73
C PRO A 50 -6.98 -13.04 12.46
N PRO A 51 -6.10 -13.04 13.48
CA PRO A 51 -4.67 -13.31 13.29
C PRO A 51 -4.39 -14.56 12.44
N GLY A 52 -3.31 -14.56 11.66
CA GLY A 52 -2.93 -15.65 10.74
C GLY A 52 -3.76 -15.72 9.45
N HIS A 53 -4.94 -15.11 9.41
CA HIS A 53 -5.77 -15.05 8.20
C HIS A 53 -5.41 -13.85 7.33
N GLN A 54 -5.78 -13.93 6.05
CA GLN A 54 -5.52 -12.85 5.10
C GLN A 54 -6.23 -11.57 5.53
N PRO A 55 -5.62 -10.40 5.31
CA PRO A 55 -6.10 -9.17 5.92
C PRO A 55 -7.39 -8.70 5.25
N HIS A 56 -8.26 -8.09 6.06
CA HIS A 56 -9.37 -7.30 5.58
C HIS A 56 -8.94 -5.84 5.39
N THR A 57 -9.51 -5.17 4.39
CA THR A 57 -9.26 -3.75 4.13
C THR A 57 -10.56 -2.97 4.05
N ARG A 58 -10.66 -1.85 4.78
CA ARG A 58 -11.93 -1.09 4.83
C ARG A 58 -12.34 -0.49 3.49
N LYS A 59 -11.38 0.08 2.75
CA LYS A 59 -11.60 0.81 1.49
C LYS A 59 -10.86 0.21 0.29
N GLY A 60 -10.31 -0.99 0.43
CA GLY A 60 -9.54 -1.60 -0.67
C GLY A 60 -8.11 -1.07 -0.84
N ARG A 61 -7.59 -0.21 0.06
CA ARG A 61 -6.28 0.43 -0.14
C ARG A 61 -5.13 -0.58 -0.25
N LEU A 62 -5.06 -1.54 0.68
CA LEU A 62 -4.03 -2.58 0.65
C LEU A 62 -4.11 -3.43 -0.62
N LYS A 63 -5.33 -3.80 -1.03
CA LYS A 63 -5.60 -4.54 -2.27
C LYS A 63 -5.15 -3.76 -3.52
N LYS A 64 -5.32 -2.45 -3.55
CA LYS A 64 -4.90 -1.59 -4.67
C LYS A 64 -3.38 -1.35 -4.67
N ALA A 65 -2.75 -1.42 -3.50
CA ALA A 65 -1.33 -1.15 -3.32
C ALA A 65 -0.39 -2.31 -3.70
N ILE A 66 -0.89 -3.49 -4.05
CA ILE A 66 -0.03 -4.59 -4.51
C ILE A 66 0.35 -4.33 -5.96
N PHE A 67 1.65 -4.26 -6.24
CA PHE A 67 2.25 -4.11 -7.57
C PHE A 67 3.25 -5.25 -7.82
N TYR A 68 3.72 -5.34 -9.07
CA TYR A 68 4.86 -6.17 -9.42
C TYR A 68 5.76 -5.41 -10.39
N GLY A 69 7.06 -5.70 -10.34
CA GLY A 69 8.08 -5.20 -11.26
C GLY A 69 8.98 -6.33 -11.71
N VAL A 70 9.30 -6.38 -13.00
CA VAL A 70 10.22 -7.38 -13.57
C VAL A 70 11.61 -6.77 -13.64
N GLU A 71 12.57 -7.40 -12.98
CA GLU A 71 13.98 -7.03 -12.99
C GLU A 71 14.67 -7.75 -14.15
N ARG A 72 14.77 -7.06 -15.29
CA ARG A 72 15.27 -7.65 -16.55
C ARG A 72 16.69 -8.18 -16.44
N GLU A 73 17.56 -7.45 -15.73
CA GLU A 73 18.97 -7.82 -15.55
C GLU A 73 19.13 -9.07 -14.68
N ARG A 74 18.38 -9.13 -13.57
CA ARG A 74 18.39 -10.25 -12.62
C ARG A 74 17.53 -11.44 -13.06
N GLN A 75 16.77 -11.29 -14.15
CA GLN A 75 15.76 -12.27 -14.59
C GLN A 75 14.81 -12.66 -13.44
N GLY A 76 14.39 -11.65 -12.67
CA GLY A 76 13.56 -11.81 -11.48
C GLY A 76 12.26 -11.00 -11.55
N VAL A 77 11.34 -11.29 -10.63
CA VAL A 77 10.12 -10.48 -10.44
C VAL A 77 9.94 -10.18 -8.96
N VAL A 78 9.76 -8.91 -8.64
CA VAL A 78 9.46 -8.43 -7.29
C VAL A 78 7.98 -8.10 -7.22
N ILE A 79 7.30 -8.61 -6.19
CA ILE A 79 5.85 -8.50 -6.05
C ILE A 79 5.55 -8.14 -4.60
N GLY A 80 4.71 -7.12 -4.39
CA GLY A 80 4.35 -6.74 -3.03
C GLY A 80 3.60 -5.42 -2.92
N PRO A 81 3.21 -5.05 -1.69
CA PRO A 81 2.58 -3.77 -1.39
C PRO A 81 3.58 -2.62 -1.51
N THR A 82 3.19 -1.55 -2.21
CA THR A 82 4.01 -0.35 -2.36
C THR A 82 3.94 0.56 -1.13
N VAL A 83 5.10 1.00 -0.65
CA VAL A 83 5.25 1.91 0.50
C VAL A 83 4.55 3.26 0.24
N SER A 84 4.57 3.78 -0.98
CA SER A 84 3.90 5.03 -1.33
C SER A 84 2.38 5.00 -1.08
N GLU A 85 1.74 3.84 -1.22
CA GLU A 85 0.29 3.72 -1.11
C GLU A 85 -0.21 3.34 0.28
N VAL A 86 0.52 2.49 0.99
CA VAL A 86 0.10 1.95 2.30
C VAL A 86 1.18 2.02 3.38
N GLY A 87 2.32 2.66 3.10
CA GLY A 87 3.46 2.70 4.01
C GLY A 87 3.97 1.29 4.32
N ARG A 88 4.41 1.10 5.57
CA ARG A 88 4.93 -0.17 6.09
C ARG A 88 3.84 -1.19 6.42
N ILE A 89 2.57 -0.80 6.36
CA ILE A 89 1.42 -1.63 6.78
C ILE A 89 1.38 -2.96 6.02
N GLY A 90 1.74 -2.97 4.74
CA GLY A 90 1.79 -4.20 3.95
C GLY A 90 2.82 -5.21 4.47
N HIS A 91 4.03 -4.73 4.82
CA HIS A 91 5.07 -5.55 5.44
C HIS A 91 4.65 -6.05 6.82
N THR A 92 4.10 -5.17 7.63
CA THR A 92 3.62 -5.50 8.98
C THR A 92 2.46 -6.50 8.95
N HIS A 93 1.61 -6.48 7.92
CA HIS A 93 0.63 -7.55 7.73
C HIS A 93 1.28 -8.87 7.37
N GLU A 94 2.28 -8.89 6.50
CA GLU A 94 2.91 -10.15 6.09
C GLU A 94 3.65 -10.84 7.25
N PHE A 95 4.48 -10.09 7.98
CA PHE A 95 5.40 -10.65 8.98
C PHE A 95 4.99 -10.39 10.43
N GLY A 96 3.97 -9.57 10.67
CA GLY A 96 3.65 -9.05 12.00
C GLY A 96 4.64 -7.99 12.46
N GLY A 97 4.50 -7.54 13.71
CA GLY A 97 5.45 -6.64 14.37
C GLY A 97 4.77 -5.52 15.15
N THR A 98 5.47 -4.40 15.29
CA THR A 98 4.99 -3.22 16.01
C THR A 98 5.03 -1.98 15.12
N GLU A 99 3.90 -1.29 15.03
CA GLU A 99 3.81 0.01 14.36
C GLU A 99 3.91 1.14 15.39
N PRO A 100 4.52 2.28 15.02
CA PRO A 100 4.54 3.44 15.88
C PRO A 100 3.11 3.90 16.20
N PRO A 101 2.95 4.63 17.32
CA PRO A 101 1.69 5.25 17.63
C PRO A 101 1.19 6.11 16.47
N LYS A 102 -0.14 6.13 16.30
CA LYS A 102 -0.75 6.91 15.23
C LYS A 102 -0.64 8.40 15.58
N LYS A 103 0.18 9.14 14.82
CA LYS A 103 0.20 10.60 14.86
C LYS A 103 -1.19 11.14 14.56
N ARG A 104 -1.69 12.03 15.42
CA ARG A 104 -2.94 12.72 15.17
C ARG A 104 -2.67 13.85 14.17
N LYS A 105 -3.56 14.01 13.20
CA LYS A 105 -3.51 15.17 12.31
C LYS A 105 -4.04 16.36 13.09
N SER A 106 -3.28 17.45 13.12
CA SER A 106 -3.82 18.75 13.50
C SER A 106 -5.00 19.08 12.58
N ARG A 107 -6.10 19.55 13.16
CA ARG A 107 -7.23 20.05 12.38
C ARG A 107 -7.23 21.56 12.48
N LYS A 108 -7.35 22.24 11.34
CA LYS A 108 -7.65 23.66 11.34
C LYS A 108 -8.98 23.88 12.05
N ALA A 109 -9.08 24.98 12.79
CA ALA A 109 -10.31 25.37 13.42
C ALA A 109 -11.29 25.83 12.32
N ASN A 110 -12.32 25.02 12.06
CA ASN A 110 -13.29 25.26 11.00
C ASN A 110 -14.59 25.83 11.60
N PHE A 111 -14.54 27.05 12.12
CA PHE A 111 -15.73 27.75 12.62
C PHE A 111 -16.53 28.35 11.45
N ARG A 112 -17.87 28.27 11.52
CA ARG A 112 -18.77 29.05 10.65
C ARG A 112 -19.22 30.28 11.44
N LEU A 113 -18.61 31.42 11.11
CA LEU A 113 -18.71 32.66 11.88
C LEU A 113 -19.75 33.57 11.22
N ASP A 114 -21.01 33.31 11.57
CA ASP A 114 -22.20 34.04 11.12
C ASP A 114 -23.02 34.48 12.35
N VAL A 115 -23.86 35.50 12.20
CA VAL A 115 -24.81 35.91 13.24
C VAL A 115 -25.82 34.77 13.46
N GLY A 116 -26.00 34.38 14.72
CA GLY A 116 -26.73 33.18 15.16
C GLY A 116 -25.86 31.91 15.25
N GLY A 117 -24.67 31.92 14.66
CA GLY A 117 -23.69 30.83 14.70
C GLY A 117 -22.86 30.79 15.99
N HIS A 118 -21.95 29.82 16.10
CA HIS A 118 -21.04 29.70 17.25
C HIS A 118 -19.60 30.00 16.84
N GLY A 119 -18.90 30.80 17.65
CA GLY A 119 -17.52 31.18 17.38
C GLY A 119 -16.73 31.47 18.64
N PRO A 120 -15.39 31.42 18.55
CA PRO A 120 -14.52 31.74 19.67
C PRO A 120 -14.50 33.26 19.89
N ILE A 121 -14.78 33.74 21.10
CA ILE A 121 -14.77 35.18 21.39
C ILE A 121 -13.54 35.61 22.19
N ASP A 122 -12.99 34.66 22.93
CA ASP A 122 -11.82 34.83 23.78
C ASP A 122 -11.03 33.52 23.89
N VAL A 123 -9.82 33.58 24.45
CA VAL A 123 -8.96 32.42 24.69
C VAL A 123 -8.57 32.39 26.16
N GLU A 124 -9.20 31.50 26.93
CA GLU A 124 -8.94 31.34 28.35
C GLU A 124 -8.18 30.03 28.60
N GLY A 125 -7.03 30.11 29.30
CA GLY A 125 -6.20 28.93 29.58
C GLY A 125 -5.73 28.18 28.32
N GLY A 126 -5.57 28.89 27.19
CA GLY A 126 -5.19 28.32 25.90
C GLY A 126 -6.32 27.57 25.17
N LYS A 127 -7.57 27.67 25.63
CA LYS A 127 -8.75 27.11 24.98
C LYS A 127 -9.68 28.23 24.51
N PRO A 128 -10.25 28.12 23.30
CA PRO A 128 -11.24 29.09 22.84
C PRO A 128 -12.52 29.01 23.67
N VAL A 129 -12.97 30.16 24.17
CA VAL A 129 -14.31 30.33 24.75
C VAL A 129 -15.29 30.50 23.59
N VAL A 130 -16.05 29.45 23.32
CA VAL A 130 -17.01 29.40 22.21
C VAL A 130 -18.39 29.80 22.70
N VAL A 131 -18.96 30.83 22.08
CA VAL A 131 -20.31 31.34 22.40
C VAL A 131 -21.12 31.51 21.11
N GLN A 132 -22.44 31.64 21.27
CA GLN A 132 -23.29 32.05 20.16
C GLN A 132 -23.06 33.53 19.83
N LEU A 133 -22.76 33.81 18.56
CA LEU A 133 -22.50 35.13 18.02
C LEU A 133 -23.84 35.80 17.71
N LYS A 134 -24.20 36.84 18.45
CA LYS A 134 -25.48 37.57 18.32
C LYS A 134 -25.35 38.83 17.47
N THR A 135 -24.14 39.38 17.30
CA THR A 135 -23.91 40.63 16.58
C THR A 135 -22.75 40.54 15.60
N ASP A 136 -22.74 41.42 14.58
CA ASP A 136 -21.66 41.50 13.59
C ASP A 136 -20.31 41.83 14.24
N ARG A 137 -20.30 42.62 15.32
CA ARG A 137 -19.09 42.89 16.09
C ARG A 137 -18.51 41.62 16.72
N GLN A 138 -19.38 40.74 17.23
CA GLN A 138 -18.95 39.45 17.77
C GLN A 138 -18.44 38.52 16.67
N VAL A 139 -19.03 38.58 15.47
CA VAL A 139 -18.52 37.85 14.30
C VAL A 139 -17.13 38.36 13.89
N ALA A 140 -16.92 39.67 13.81
CA ALA A 140 -15.61 40.26 13.50
C ALA A 140 -14.55 39.87 14.52
N ARG A 141 -14.87 39.98 15.81
CA ARG A 141 -14.02 39.52 16.93
C ARG A 141 -13.69 38.03 16.80
N ALA A 142 -14.70 37.21 16.51
CA ALA A 142 -14.51 35.78 16.40
C ALA A 142 -13.67 35.37 15.19
N ARG A 143 -13.67 36.16 14.10
CA ARG A 143 -12.78 35.95 12.95
C ARG A 143 -11.32 36.22 13.31
N GLU A 144 -11.07 37.29 14.06
CA GLU A 144 -9.73 37.63 14.55
C GLU A 144 -9.20 36.55 15.50
N VAL A 145 -10.01 36.14 16.49
CA VAL A 145 -9.65 35.09 17.45
C VAL A 145 -9.48 33.73 16.75
N ALA A 146 -10.38 33.37 15.82
CA ALA A 146 -10.24 32.12 15.07
C ALA A 146 -8.97 32.07 14.22
N GLY A 147 -8.49 33.22 13.71
CA GLY A 147 -7.25 33.34 12.96
C GLY A 147 -6.00 33.16 13.82
N SER A 148 -6.04 33.60 15.08
CA SER A 148 -4.92 33.49 16.02
C SER A 148 -4.87 32.14 16.77
N LEU A 149 -5.97 31.39 16.78
CA LEU A 149 -6.01 30.07 17.42
C LEU A 149 -5.08 29.07 16.72
N PRO A 150 -4.26 28.33 17.48
CA PRO A 150 -3.52 27.22 16.92
C PRO A 150 -4.51 26.17 16.37
N PRO A 151 -4.12 25.37 15.37
CA PRO A 151 -4.89 24.21 14.96
C PRO A 151 -5.27 23.38 16.18
N SER A 152 -6.52 22.92 16.27
CA SER A 152 -6.95 22.07 17.36
C SER A 152 -6.07 20.81 17.36
N MET A 153 -5.18 20.76 18.35
CA MET A 153 -4.50 19.55 18.76
C MET A 153 -5.59 18.75 19.48
N GLY A 154 -5.96 17.59 18.93
CA GLY A 154 -6.80 16.67 19.69
C GLY A 154 -6.12 16.36 21.03
N GLY A 155 -6.86 15.76 21.98
CA GLY A 155 -6.27 15.31 23.25
C GLY A 155 -4.98 14.49 23.07
N PRO A 156 -4.22 14.25 24.16
CA PRO A 156 -2.84 13.78 24.12
C PRO A 156 -2.66 12.58 23.18
N GLU A 157 -1.57 12.60 22.38
CA GLU A 157 -1.24 11.48 21.51
C GLU A 157 -0.98 10.22 22.34
N SER A 158 -1.50 9.08 21.89
CA SER A 158 -1.14 7.80 22.50
C SER A 158 0.35 7.56 22.28
N LYS A 159 1.10 7.31 23.35
CA LYS A 159 2.51 6.91 23.26
C LYS A 159 2.68 5.41 23.03
N ARG A 160 1.61 4.62 23.12
CA ARG A 160 1.68 3.16 23.10
C ARG A 160 1.90 2.64 21.67
N PRO A 161 2.92 1.78 21.44
CA PRO A 161 3.10 1.12 20.16
C PRO A 161 1.93 0.19 19.87
N ARG A 162 1.62 -0.01 18.59
CA ARG A 162 0.53 -0.87 18.16
C ARG A 162 1.10 -2.22 17.75
N LYS A 163 0.73 -3.28 18.48
CA LYS A 163 1.09 -4.65 18.12
C LYS A 163 0.19 -5.13 16.98
N TYR A 164 0.80 -5.61 15.91
CA TYR A 164 0.10 -6.17 14.75
C TYR A 164 0.50 -7.64 14.61
N PRO A 165 -0.41 -8.59 14.89
CA PRO A 165 -0.14 -9.99 14.59
C PRO A 165 -0.06 -10.22 13.08
N PRO A 166 0.71 -11.23 12.63
CA PRO A 166 0.87 -11.55 11.22
C PRO A 166 -0.47 -11.99 10.59
N ARG A 167 -0.66 -11.57 9.35
CA ARG A 167 -1.83 -11.75 8.48
C ARG A 167 -1.32 -11.93 7.04
N PRO A 168 -0.60 -13.03 6.78
CA PRO A 168 0.13 -13.20 5.54
C PRO A 168 -0.83 -13.29 4.35
N PHE A 169 -0.44 -12.68 3.23
CA PHE A 169 -1.23 -12.68 2.00
C PHE A 169 -0.36 -12.82 0.75
N MET A 170 0.93 -12.51 0.82
CA MET A 170 1.88 -12.70 -0.28
C MET A 170 2.45 -14.11 -0.29
N GLY A 171 2.93 -14.61 0.85
CA GLY A 171 3.44 -15.99 0.99
C GLY A 171 2.42 -17.02 0.54
N PRO A 172 1.19 -17.03 1.09
CA PRO A 172 0.14 -17.94 0.65
C PRO A 172 -0.20 -17.80 -0.85
N ALA A 173 -0.11 -16.60 -1.43
CA ALA A 173 -0.36 -16.41 -2.85
C ALA A 173 0.72 -17.05 -3.72
N LEU A 174 1.99 -17.02 -3.29
CA LEU A 174 3.07 -17.73 -3.94
C LEU A 174 2.86 -19.24 -3.87
N GLU A 175 2.56 -19.77 -2.68
CA GLU A 175 2.30 -21.21 -2.47
C GLU A 175 1.21 -21.75 -3.40
N ILE A 176 0.06 -21.07 -3.46
CA ILE A 176 -1.05 -21.44 -4.37
C ILE A 176 -0.60 -21.42 -5.84
N SER A 177 0.27 -20.48 -6.21
CA SER A 177 0.69 -20.32 -7.60
C SER A 177 1.72 -21.35 -8.08
N LYS A 178 2.48 -21.98 -7.18
CA LYS A 178 3.67 -22.81 -7.49
C LYS A 178 3.43 -23.81 -8.62
N ALA A 179 2.33 -24.57 -8.54
CA ALA A 179 2.02 -25.61 -9.52
C ALA A 179 1.76 -25.07 -10.94
N ARG A 180 1.29 -23.82 -11.06
CA ARG A 180 0.99 -23.20 -12.36
C ARG A 180 2.18 -22.47 -12.97
N LEU A 181 3.17 -22.09 -12.17
CA LEU A 181 4.32 -21.31 -12.65
C LEU A 181 5.05 -21.99 -13.83
N PRO A 182 5.41 -23.29 -13.81
CA PRO A 182 6.13 -23.92 -14.92
C PRO A 182 5.41 -23.81 -16.27
N ARG A 183 4.07 -23.84 -16.27
CA ARG A 183 3.26 -23.67 -17.49
C ARG A 183 3.46 -22.31 -18.16
N LEU A 184 3.84 -21.28 -17.41
CA LEU A 184 4.13 -19.95 -17.96
C LEU A 184 5.45 -19.91 -18.73
N TRP A 185 6.37 -20.86 -18.49
CA TRP A 185 7.66 -20.99 -19.19
C TRP A 185 7.67 -22.09 -20.24
N ALA A 186 6.72 -23.03 -20.23
CA ALA A 186 6.69 -24.20 -21.13
C ALA A 186 6.83 -23.88 -22.63
N ASN A 187 6.47 -22.66 -23.06
CA ASN A 187 6.59 -22.21 -24.45
C ASN A 187 7.30 -20.85 -24.58
N SER A 188 8.17 -20.49 -23.62
CA SER A 188 8.84 -19.18 -23.60
C SER A 188 9.88 -19.04 -24.70
N VAL A 189 10.46 -20.15 -25.16
CA VAL A 189 11.40 -20.19 -26.29
C VAL A 189 10.72 -20.94 -27.43
N ARG A 190 10.28 -20.20 -28.45
CA ARG A 190 9.82 -20.80 -29.70
C ARG A 190 10.96 -20.70 -30.71
N GLY A 191 11.28 -21.82 -31.36
CA GLY A 191 12.03 -21.79 -32.63
C GLY A 191 11.16 -21.05 -33.64
N GLY A 192 11.66 -19.94 -34.14
CA GLY A 192 11.11 -19.26 -35.31
C GLY A 192 12.00 -19.55 -36.51
#